data_AF-A0A3D2TK77-F1
#
_entry.id   AF-A0A3D2TK77-F1
#
_cell.length_a   1.000
_cell.length_b   1.000
_cell.length_c   1.000
_cell.angle_alpha   90.00
_cell.angle_beta   90.00
_cell.angle_gamma   90.00
#
_symmetry.space_group_name_H-M   'P 1'
#
loop_
_entity.id
_entity.type
_entity.pdbx_description
1 polymer ?
#
loop_
_entity_poly.entity_id
_entity_poly.type
_entity_poly.pdbx_seq_one_letter_code
_entity_poly.pdbx_strand_id
1 'polypeptide(L)'
;MGGVGEIFISENGLLQVSGETTVAETSFLDLDSDGIINSGSVVLDGVLRGNGRVESTITVNATGEIRNYGETPVYAPEEALLITGEVTNDGTIEALGGEMEFESLVTNNSEVVARDTVVRFPAGMTNTGTISVGGDTTLHGDITGSGSIFVLSDSESLLVGDLTFTGGLLAMTVGTAAGTLDVAGAADLTGTTINLDYSAGIASQTGDSYQIFQADGGITGAFPTIAAADGRIWDITLSGTDTLIATAIGVAAADFNGDGIVNDIDLNIWDSNYGMTGTPPIPGDADGDGDVDGDDFLIIQGDFGGPPSIVVAAVAAVPEPSTLLLASLIFGCCITRRLN
;
A
#
# COMPACT_ATOMS: atom_id res chain seq x y z
N MET A 1 34.68 -16.77 6.53
CA MET A 1 34.57 -16.39 5.12
C MET A 1 33.45 -17.23 4.56
N GLY A 2 32.28 -16.65 4.33
CA GLY A 2 31.19 -17.35 3.65
C GLY A 2 31.65 -17.68 2.23
N GLY A 3 31.46 -18.91 1.78
CA GLY A 3 31.70 -19.27 0.39
C GLY A 3 30.58 -18.74 -0.48
N VAL A 4 30.92 -18.22 -1.65
CA VAL A 4 29.95 -17.93 -2.72
C VAL A 4 29.73 -19.23 -3.48
N GLY A 5 28.48 -19.69 -3.54
CA GLY A 5 28.03 -20.76 -4.45
C GLY A 5 27.18 -20.16 -5.55
N GLU A 6 27.37 -20.62 -6.79
CA GLU A 6 26.57 -20.16 -7.93
C GLU A 6 26.25 -21.37 -8.80
N ILE A 7 24.97 -21.51 -9.16
CA ILE A 7 24.48 -22.57 -10.04
C ILE A 7 23.74 -21.92 -11.20
N PHE A 8 24.23 -22.17 -12.42
CA PHE A 8 23.58 -21.76 -13.66
C PHE A 8 22.81 -22.92 -14.26
N ILE A 9 21.54 -22.69 -14.60
CA ILE A 9 20.64 -23.66 -15.21
C ILE A 9 20.06 -23.00 -16.46
N SER A 10 20.50 -23.47 -17.63
CA SER A 10 20.13 -22.86 -18.90
C SER A 10 19.67 -23.87 -19.95
N GLU A 11 19.08 -23.35 -21.04
CA GLU A 11 18.69 -24.12 -22.23
C GLU A 11 17.76 -25.30 -21.89
N ASN A 12 16.73 -25.07 -21.08
CA ASN A 12 15.83 -26.12 -20.55
C ASN A 12 16.54 -27.17 -19.65
N GLY A 13 17.70 -26.82 -19.08
CA GLY A 13 18.38 -27.65 -18.10
C GLY A 13 17.52 -27.89 -16.86
N LEU A 14 17.67 -29.06 -16.23
CA LEU A 14 16.92 -29.44 -15.04
C LEU A 14 17.85 -29.66 -13.85
N LEU A 15 17.66 -28.89 -12.78
CA LEU A 15 18.15 -29.21 -11.45
C LEU A 15 17.06 -29.98 -10.69
N GLN A 16 17.32 -31.26 -10.43
CA GLN A 16 16.41 -32.10 -9.64
C GLN A 16 17.01 -32.42 -8.26
N VAL A 17 16.33 -32.03 -7.19
CA VAL A 17 16.70 -32.36 -5.81
C VAL A 17 15.51 -32.99 -5.08
N SER A 18 15.71 -34.14 -4.45
CA SER A 18 14.58 -34.83 -3.77
C SER A 18 14.13 -34.18 -2.46
N GLY A 19 14.99 -33.35 -1.86
CA GLY A 19 14.74 -32.63 -0.62
C GLY A 19 14.86 -31.12 -0.81
N GLU A 20 15.28 -30.43 0.24
CA GLU A 20 15.48 -28.99 0.26
C GLU A 20 16.73 -28.55 -0.52
N THR A 21 16.61 -27.45 -1.24
CA THR A 21 17.74 -26.68 -1.80
C THR A 21 17.87 -25.38 -1.03
N THR A 22 18.93 -25.22 -0.24
CA THR A 22 19.23 -23.98 0.48
C THR A 22 20.25 -23.15 -0.29
N VAL A 23 19.92 -21.89 -0.56
CA VAL A 23 20.83 -20.91 -1.19
C VAL A 23 21.28 -19.93 -0.10
N ALA A 24 22.55 -19.98 0.28
CA ALA A 24 23.10 -19.12 1.33
C ALA A 24 23.21 -17.65 0.89
N GLU A 25 23.29 -16.72 1.84
CA GLU A 25 23.25 -15.25 1.66
C GLU A 25 24.06 -14.69 0.47
N THR A 26 25.27 -15.18 0.24
CA THR A 26 26.14 -14.71 -0.85
C THR A 26 26.11 -15.62 -2.07
N SER A 27 25.09 -16.45 -2.23
CA SER A 27 24.99 -17.47 -3.27
C SER A 27 23.82 -17.19 -4.22
N PHE A 28 23.93 -17.73 -5.42
CA PHE A 28 23.04 -17.42 -6.54
C PHE A 28 22.54 -18.70 -7.20
N LEU A 29 21.28 -18.65 -7.62
CA LEU A 29 20.61 -19.65 -8.44
C LEU A 29 20.11 -18.93 -9.69
N ASP A 30 20.79 -19.18 -10.79
CA ASP A 30 20.62 -18.49 -12.05
C ASP A 30 19.84 -19.36 -13.04
N LEU A 31 18.66 -18.88 -13.42
CA LEU A 31 17.85 -19.45 -14.49
C LEU A 31 18.02 -18.59 -15.74
N ASP A 32 18.32 -19.25 -16.86
CA ASP A 32 18.39 -18.61 -18.17
C ASP A 32 17.70 -19.52 -19.19
N SER A 33 17.11 -18.96 -20.24
CA SER A 33 16.65 -19.71 -21.41
C SER A 33 15.81 -20.95 -21.03
N ASP A 34 14.82 -20.71 -20.17
CA ASP A 34 13.86 -21.70 -19.64
C ASP A 34 14.47 -22.79 -18.74
N GLY A 35 15.53 -22.48 -17.98
CA GLY A 35 16.05 -23.37 -16.94
C GLY A 35 14.97 -23.80 -15.93
N ILE A 36 15.05 -25.05 -15.46
CA ILE A 36 14.05 -25.67 -14.59
C ILE A 36 14.67 -26.12 -13.27
N ILE A 37 14.00 -25.75 -12.18
CA ILE A 37 14.31 -26.21 -10.83
C ILE A 37 13.17 -27.07 -10.35
N ASN A 38 13.47 -28.30 -9.95
CA ASN A 38 12.52 -29.22 -9.35
C ASN A 38 13.13 -29.81 -8.08
N SER A 39 12.92 -29.09 -6.98
CA SER A 39 13.34 -29.45 -5.64
C SER A 39 12.13 -29.81 -4.77
N GLY A 40 12.35 -30.54 -3.68
CA GLY A 40 11.29 -30.73 -2.67
C GLY A 40 10.85 -29.40 -2.06
N SER A 41 11.81 -28.51 -1.79
CA SER A 41 11.61 -27.10 -1.42
C SER A 41 12.85 -26.29 -1.80
N VAL A 42 12.69 -24.98 -1.93
CA VAL A 42 13.80 -24.02 -2.08
C VAL A 42 13.74 -23.03 -0.92
N VAL A 43 14.86 -22.84 -0.24
CA VAL A 43 15.02 -21.84 0.83
C VAL A 43 16.10 -20.86 0.41
N LEU A 44 15.74 -19.59 0.34
CA LEU A 44 16.61 -18.52 -0.14
C LEU A 44 17.02 -17.63 1.02
N ASP A 45 18.29 -17.71 1.42
CA ASP A 45 18.98 -16.60 2.11
C ASP A 45 19.73 -15.73 1.09
N GLY A 46 20.09 -16.28 -0.07
CA GLY A 46 20.68 -15.59 -1.22
C GLY A 46 19.67 -15.33 -2.34
N VAL A 47 20.10 -15.37 -3.60
CA VAL A 47 19.31 -14.85 -4.73
C VAL A 47 18.92 -15.95 -5.70
N LEU A 48 17.63 -16.01 -6.08
CA LEU A 48 17.14 -16.68 -7.29
C LEU A 48 16.87 -15.63 -8.35
N ARG A 49 17.44 -15.76 -9.55
CA ARG A 49 17.27 -14.76 -10.61
C ARG A 49 17.19 -15.29 -12.03
N GLY A 50 16.66 -14.45 -12.92
CA GLY A 50 16.58 -14.67 -14.37
C GLY A 50 15.24 -15.26 -14.81
N ASN A 51 15.23 -15.96 -15.94
CA ASN A 51 14.02 -16.49 -16.58
C ASN A 51 13.99 -18.02 -16.63
N GLY A 52 12.82 -18.60 -16.38
CA GLY A 52 12.63 -20.04 -16.37
C GLY A 52 11.54 -20.49 -15.41
N ARG A 53 11.64 -21.72 -14.91
CA ARG A 53 10.58 -22.35 -14.11
C ARG A 53 11.11 -22.93 -12.80
N VAL A 54 10.42 -22.61 -11.71
CA VAL A 54 10.65 -23.21 -10.39
C VAL A 54 9.43 -24.03 -10.00
N GLU A 55 9.58 -25.35 -10.06
CA GLU A 55 8.58 -26.34 -9.71
C GLU A 55 8.73 -26.77 -8.23
N SER A 56 8.73 -25.80 -7.33
CA SER A 56 9.00 -26.03 -5.90
C SER A 56 8.32 -25.00 -5.03
N THR A 57 7.98 -25.36 -3.79
CA THR A 57 7.64 -24.36 -2.77
C THR A 57 8.88 -23.54 -2.45
N ILE A 58 8.72 -22.23 -2.27
CA ILE A 58 9.84 -21.32 -1.97
C ILE A 58 9.60 -20.60 -0.64
N THR A 59 10.62 -20.61 0.22
CA THR A 59 10.72 -19.69 1.34
C THR A 59 11.84 -18.70 1.05
N VAL A 60 11.50 -17.42 0.98
CA VAL A 60 12.46 -16.32 0.89
C VAL A 60 12.68 -15.79 2.30
N ASN A 61 13.84 -16.04 2.88
CA ASN A 61 14.19 -15.54 4.21
C ASN A 61 14.54 -14.04 4.16
N ALA A 62 14.78 -13.43 5.31
CA ALA A 62 15.00 -11.98 5.45
C ALA A 62 16.09 -11.36 4.56
N THR A 63 17.11 -12.12 4.16
CA THR A 63 18.16 -11.67 3.24
C THR A 63 17.99 -12.20 1.82
N GLY A 64 17.04 -13.11 1.62
CA GLY A 64 16.81 -13.80 0.37
C GLY A 64 16.06 -12.94 -0.63
N GLU A 65 16.26 -13.25 -1.91
CA GLU A 65 15.65 -12.50 -2.99
C GLU A 65 15.19 -13.38 -4.15
N ILE A 66 14.06 -13.01 -4.76
CA ILE A 66 13.63 -13.50 -6.08
C ILE A 66 13.66 -12.31 -7.05
N ARG A 67 14.31 -12.49 -8.19
CA ARG A 67 14.37 -11.47 -9.26
C ARG A 67 14.01 -12.10 -10.60
N ASN A 68 13.15 -11.49 -11.40
CA ASN A 68 12.97 -11.96 -12.79
C ASN A 68 14.15 -11.56 -13.70
N TYR A 69 15.11 -10.80 -13.17
CA TYR A 69 16.16 -10.14 -13.94
C TYR A 69 17.58 -10.44 -13.42
N GLY A 70 18.53 -10.67 -14.34
CA GLY A 70 19.91 -11.07 -14.05
C GLY A 70 20.96 -9.96 -13.91
N GLU A 71 20.86 -8.85 -14.66
CA GLU A 71 21.92 -7.81 -14.75
C GLU A 71 21.40 -6.36 -14.94
N THR A 72 21.27 -5.52 -13.91
CA THR A 72 20.93 -4.06 -14.05
C THR A 72 21.63 -3.34 -15.23
N PRO A 73 21.00 -2.46 -16.06
CA PRO A 73 19.58 -2.11 -16.20
C PRO A 73 19.13 -2.10 -17.69
N VAL A 74 18.64 -3.22 -18.22
CA VAL A 74 18.08 -3.30 -19.57
C VAL A 74 16.77 -4.06 -19.52
N TYR A 75 15.68 -3.33 -19.76
CA TYR A 75 14.34 -3.85 -19.97
C TYR A 75 14.36 -5.03 -20.97
N ALA A 76 14.03 -6.23 -20.50
CA ALA A 76 13.94 -7.43 -21.32
C ALA A 76 12.46 -7.87 -21.40
N PRO A 77 11.76 -7.58 -22.51
CA PRO A 77 10.33 -7.87 -22.65
C PRO A 77 9.98 -9.37 -22.78
N GLU A 78 10.97 -10.27 -22.72
CA GLU A 78 10.79 -11.72 -22.94
C GLU A 78 11.24 -12.58 -21.74
N GLU A 79 11.66 -11.97 -20.62
CA GLU A 79 11.99 -12.74 -19.41
C GLU A 79 10.72 -13.05 -18.63
N ALA A 80 10.34 -14.33 -18.63
CA ALA A 80 9.26 -14.86 -17.81
C ALA A 80 9.85 -15.79 -16.73
N LEU A 81 9.69 -15.40 -15.47
CA LEU A 81 9.96 -16.29 -14.34
C LEU A 81 8.65 -16.89 -13.84
N LEU A 82 8.52 -18.22 -13.94
CA LEU A 82 7.34 -18.97 -13.50
C LEU A 82 7.65 -19.76 -12.24
N ILE A 83 6.90 -19.53 -11.17
CA ILE A 83 6.98 -20.27 -9.91
C ILE A 83 5.66 -20.99 -9.68
N THR A 84 5.69 -22.31 -9.63
CA THR A 84 4.45 -23.10 -9.56
C THR A 84 4.07 -23.50 -8.14
N GLY A 85 5.02 -23.51 -7.21
CA GLY A 85 4.78 -23.83 -5.80
C GLY A 85 4.40 -22.59 -4.98
N GLU A 86 3.86 -22.82 -3.77
CA GLU A 86 3.57 -21.75 -2.83
C GLU A 86 4.84 -20.97 -2.46
N VAL A 87 4.70 -19.66 -2.30
CA VAL A 87 5.81 -18.77 -1.93
C VAL A 87 5.49 -18.07 -0.62
N THR A 88 6.41 -18.18 0.35
CA THR A 88 6.42 -17.35 1.56
C THR A 88 7.60 -16.39 1.47
N ASN A 89 7.32 -15.09 1.46
CA ASN A 89 8.32 -14.04 1.32
C ASN A 89 8.50 -13.24 2.62
N ASP A 90 9.58 -13.51 3.32
CA ASP A 90 10.09 -12.72 4.44
C ASP A 90 11.29 -11.83 4.02
N GLY A 91 11.71 -11.89 2.75
CA GLY A 91 12.78 -11.08 2.15
C GLY A 91 12.24 -10.13 1.07
N THR A 92 12.83 -10.19 -0.13
CA THR A 92 12.43 -9.32 -1.25
C THR A 92 12.06 -10.14 -2.49
N ILE A 93 10.92 -9.80 -3.11
CA ILE A 93 10.58 -10.18 -4.49
C ILE A 93 10.67 -8.93 -5.35
N GLU A 94 11.55 -8.91 -6.33
CA GLU A 94 11.77 -7.77 -7.21
C GLU A 94 11.50 -8.15 -8.67
N ALA A 95 10.49 -7.50 -9.26
CA ALA A 95 10.15 -7.61 -10.67
C ALA A 95 10.43 -6.26 -11.36
N LEU A 96 11.44 -6.23 -12.23
CA LEU A 96 11.83 -5.03 -12.98
C LEU A 96 11.81 -5.36 -14.48
N GLY A 97 10.87 -4.80 -15.23
CA GLY A 97 10.64 -5.25 -16.61
C GLY A 97 10.02 -6.65 -16.68
N GLY A 98 9.87 -7.18 -17.90
CA GLY A 98 9.50 -8.57 -18.15
C GLY A 98 8.21 -9.02 -17.48
N GLU A 99 8.12 -10.33 -17.24
CA GLU A 99 6.98 -10.98 -16.59
C GLU A 99 7.42 -11.88 -15.43
N MET A 100 6.59 -11.98 -14.39
CA MET A 100 6.73 -12.94 -13.31
C MET A 100 5.36 -13.56 -12.98
N GLU A 101 5.28 -14.87 -12.85
CA GLU A 101 4.03 -15.56 -12.57
C GLU A 101 4.17 -16.55 -11.42
N PHE A 102 3.20 -16.52 -10.51
CA PHE A 102 3.07 -17.40 -9.36
C PHE A 102 1.76 -18.20 -9.46
N GLU A 103 1.83 -19.46 -9.87
CA GLU A 103 0.61 -20.27 -10.06
C GLU A 103 -0.10 -20.62 -8.74
N SER A 104 0.64 -20.59 -7.63
CA SER A 104 0.15 -20.87 -6.28
C SER A 104 0.14 -19.62 -5.40
N LEU A 105 -0.47 -19.73 -4.22
CA LEU A 105 -0.61 -18.61 -3.28
C LEU A 105 0.77 -18.01 -2.92
N VAL A 106 0.84 -16.68 -2.98
CA VAL A 106 1.99 -15.91 -2.47
C VAL A 106 1.61 -15.26 -1.14
N THR A 107 2.40 -15.52 -0.10
CA THR A 107 2.31 -14.83 1.18
C THR A 107 3.48 -13.86 1.30
N ASN A 108 3.21 -12.56 1.18
CA ASN A 108 4.21 -11.49 1.35
C ASN A 108 4.18 -10.94 2.77
N ASN A 109 5.26 -11.17 3.53
CA ASN A 109 5.46 -10.65 4.89
C ASN A 109 6.50 -9.52 4.96
N SER A 110 7.22 -9.27 3.87
CA SER A 110 8.29 -8.27 3.82
C SER A 110 8.13 -7.36 2.60
N GLU A 111 8.81 -7.59 1.48
CA GLU A 111 8.85 -6.63 0.38
C GLU A 111 8.58 -7.27 -0.98
N VAL A 112 7.69 -6.63 -1.75
CA VAL A 112 7.51 -6.85 -3.19
C VAL A 112 7.73 -5.51 -3.90
N VAL A 113 8.56 -5.50 -4.93
CA VAL A 113 8.77 -4.35 -5.82
C VAL A 113 8.41 -4.75 -7.24
N ALA A 114 7.51 -4.00 -7.87
CA ALA A 114 7.11 -4.21 -9.26
C ALA A 114 7.24 -2.89 -10.04
N ARG A 115 8.10 -2.87 -11.05
CA ARG A 115 8.30 -1.68 -11.90
C ARG A 115 8.40 -2.06 -13.38
N ASP A 116 7.62 -1.37 -14.21
CA ASP A 116 7.58 -1.56 -15.66
C ASP A 116 7.36 -3.03 -16.06
N THR A 117 6.55 -3.77 -15.30
CA THR A 117 6.49 -5.23 -15.32
C THR A 117 5.05 -5.76 -15.31
N VAL A 118 4.88 -7.02 -15.73
CA VAL A 118 3.64 -7.76 -15.50
C VAL A 118 3.86 -8.86 -14.47
N VAL A 119 3.14 -8.82 -13.36
CA VAL A 119 3.17 -9.88 -12.35
C VAL A 119 1.81 -10.56 -12.23
N ARG A 120 1.79 -11.88 -12.14
CA ARG A 120 0.54 -12.66 -12.08
C ARG A 120 0.46 -13.53 -10.83
N PHE A 121 -0.64 -13.39 -10.11
CA PHE A 121 -1.01 -14.16 -8.91
C PHE A 121 -2.38 -14.83 -9.12
N PRO A 122 -2.55 -15.76 -10.08
CA PRO A 122 -3.84 -16.41 -10.33
C PRO A 122 -4.48 -17.09 -9.11
N ALA A 123 -3.68 -17.53 -8.13
CA ALA A 123 -4.15 -18.08 -6.86
C ALA A 123 -4.32 -17.03 -5.74
N GLY A 124 -4.06 -15.76 -6.06
CA GLY A 124 -4.07 -14.61 -5.15
C GLY A 124 -2.75 -14.38 -4.41
N MET A 125 -2.67 -13.22 -3.77
CA MET A 125 -1.60 -12.83 -2.85
C MET A 125 -2.19 -12.42 -1.49
N THR A 126 -1.58 -12.89 -0.40
CA THR A 126 -1.78 -12.33 0.94
C THR A 126 -0.62 -11.39 1.27
N ASN A 127 -0.88 -10.11 1.46
CA ASN A 127 0.11 -9.08 1.79
C ASN A 127 -0.02 -8.64 3.25
N THR A 128 1.01 -8.89 4.04
CA THR A 128 1.21 -8.31 5.39
C THR A 128 2.45 -7.43 5.49
N GLY A 129 3.33 -7.48 4.47
CA GLY A 129 4.46 -6.59 4.29
C GLY A 129 4.11 -5.37 3.43
N THR A 130 4.97 -5.08 2.47
CA THR A 130 4.92 -3.92 1.58
C THR A 130 4.91 -4.36 0.12
N ILE A 131 4.10 -3.71 -0.71
CA ILE A 131 4.16 -3.77 -2.16
C ILE A 131 4.45 -2.36 -2.68
N SER A 132 5.50 -2.20 -3.47
CA SER A 132 5.82 -0.95 -4.16
C SER A 132 5.60 -1.13 -5.66
N VAL A 133 4.67 -0.36 -6.24
CA VAL A 133 4.35 -0.38 -7.67
C VAL A 133 4.72 0.94 -8.34
N GLY A 134 5.32 0.89 -9.52
CA GLY A 134 5.64 2.09 -10.29
C GLY A 134 5.89 1.83 -11.77
N GLY A 135 6.16 2.88 -12.55
CA GLY A 135 6.26 2.77 -14.00
C GLY A 135 4.93 2.35 -14.65
N ASP A 136 5.00 1.64 -15.77
CA ASP A 136 3.84 0.99 -16.42
C ASP A 136 3.76 -0.47 -15.93
N THR A 137 3.01 -0.71 -14.85
CA THR A 137 2.97 -2.01 -14.16
C THR A 137 1.57 -2.60 -14.16
N THR A 138 1.45 -3.89 -14.49
CA THR A 138 0.20 -4.63 -14.34
C THR A 138 0.36 -5.80 -13.37
N LEU A 139 -0.45 -5.80 -12.32
CA LEU A 139 -0.62 -6.95 -11.42
C LEU A 139 -1.90 -7.69 -11.78
N HIS A 140 -1.88 -9.02 -11.79
CA HIS A 140 -3.07 -9.85 -12.00
C HIS A 140 -3.34 -10.72 -10.77
N GLY A 141 -4.63 -10.92 -10.47
CA GLY A 141 -5.10 -11.74 -9.35
C GLY A 141 -5.43 -10.91 -8.12
N ASP A 142 -6.16 -11.55 -7.19
CA ASP A 142 -6.67 -10.85 -6.01
C ASP A 142 -5.55 -10.60 -5.00
N ILE A 143 -5.51 -9.40 -4.44
CA ILE A 143 -4.56 -9.01 -3.39
C ILE A 143 -5.34 -8.74 -2.11
N THR A 144 -5.01 -9.46 -1.04
CA THR A 144 -5.68 -9.33 0.25
C THR A 144 -4.68 -9.12 1.39
N GLY A 145 -5.04 -8.40 2.45
CA GLY A 145 -4.30 -8.44 3.71
C GLY A 145 -4.12 -7.10 4.40
N SER A 146 -3.28 -7.06 5.44
CA SER A 146 -3.05 -5.89 6.29
C SER A 146 -1.77 -5.12 5.99
N GLY A 147 -1.08 -5.49 4.90
CA GLY A 147 0.16 -4.87 4.47
C GLY A 147 -0.06 -3.49 3.83
N SER A 148 1.03 -2.88 3.41
CA SER A 148 1.03 -1.58 2.75
C SER A 148 1.19 -1.73 1.23
N ILE A 149 0.60 -0.80 0.48
CA ILE A 149 0.85 -0.61 -0.95
C ILE A 149 1.31 0.83 -1.17
N PHE A 150 2.45 1.00 -1.83
CA PHE A 150 3.00 2.30 -2.23
C PHE A 150 2.94 2.40 -3.74
N VAL A 151 2.21 3.40 -4.23
CA VAL A 151 2.15 3.76 -5.64
C VAL A 151 3.14 4.88 -5.87
N LEU A 152 4.20 4.61 -6.63
CA LEU A 152 5.27 5.56 -6.90
C LEU A 152 4.80 6.68 -7.84
N SER A 153 5.45 7.84 -7.79
CA SER A 153 5.12 8.97 -8.67
C SER A 153 5.32 8.65 -10.14
N ASP A 154 4.63 9.43 -11.00
CA ASP A 154 4.74 9.31 -12.46
C ASP A 154 4.53 7.86 -12.98
N SER A 155 3.62 7.12 -12.34
CA SER A 155 3.31 5.72 -12.65
C SER A 155 1.86 5.50 -13.04
N GLU A 156 1.62 4.49 -13.86
CA GLU A 156 0.30 3.98 -14.23
C GLU A 156 0.29 2.50 -13.86
N SER A 157 -0.35 2.19 -12.74
CA SER A 157 -0.43 0.82 -12.22
C SER A 157 -1.84 0.28 -12.35
N LEU A 158 -1.97 -0.92 -12.92
CA LEU A 158 -3.24 -1.63 -13.06
C LEU A 158 -3.23 -2.90 -12.21
N LEU A 159 -4.26 -3.10 -11.39
CA LEU A 159 -4.58 -4.37 -10.78
C LEU A 159 -5.78 -5.02 -11.49
N VAL A 160 -5.54 -6.14 -12.15
CA VAL A 160 -6.57 -7.00 -12.74
C VAL A 160 -6.99 -8.05 -11.72
N GLY A 161 -7.85 -7.65 -10.79
CA GLY A 161 -8.36 -8.47 -9.70
C GLY A 161 -9.05 -7.62 -8.64
N ASP A 162 -9.50 -8.24 -7.55
CA ASP A 162 -10.04 -7.53 -6.39
C ASP A 162 -8.90 -7.12 -5.43
N LEU A 163 -9.05 -5.95 -4.80
CA LEU A 163 -8.15 -5.46 -3.76
C LEU A 163 -8.88 -5.42 -2.41
N THR A 164 -8.42 -6.18 -1.43
CA THR A 164 -9.05 -6.24 -0.11
C THR A 164 -8.06 -5.96 1.00
N PHE A 165 -8.12 -4.77 1.59
CA PHE A 165 -7.37 -4.49 2.79
C PHE A 165 -8.11 -4.98 4.03
N THR A 166 -7.36 -5.48 5.01
CA THR A 166 -7.84 -5.82 6.36
C THR A 166 -7.18 -4.93 7.42
N GLY A 167 -6.66 -3.78 7.00
CA GLY A 167 -5.76 -2.89 7.72
C GLY A 167 -4.66 -2.36 6.80
N GLY A 168 -3.67 -1.65 7.33
CA GLY A 168 -2.49 -1.23 6.57
C GLY A 168 -2.63 0.14 5.90
N LEU A 169 -1.75 0.40 4.93
CA LEU A 169 -1.58 1.71 4.30
C LEU A 169 -1.71 1.60 2.78
N LEU A 170 -2.54 2.46 2.19
CA LEU A 170 -2.46 2.78 0.76
C LEU A 170 -1.81 4.14 0.63
N ALA A 171 -0.54 4.15 0.20
CA ALA A 171 0.24 5.36 0.02
C ALA A 171 0.36 5.71 -1.46
N MET A 172 0.11 6.96 -1.78
CA MET A 172 0.12 7.47 -3.14
C MET A 172 1.11 8.61 -3.25
N THR A 173 2.20 8.39 -3.97
CA THR A 173 3.19 9.43 -4.23
C THR A 173 2.79 10.23 -5.46
N VAL A 174 2.68 11.54 -5.28
CA VAL A 174 2.37 12.49 -6.33
C VAL A 174 3.62 13.33 -6.57
N GLY A 175 4.39 12.94 -7.60
CA GLY A 175 5.49 13.73 -8.15
C GLY A 175 4.97 14.72 -9.17
N THR A 176 5.73 15.03 -10.23
CA THR A 176 5.29 15.98 -11.27
C THR A 176 3.99 15.57 -11.97
N ALA A 177 3.69 14.28 -11.97
CA ALA A 177 2.38 13.68 -12.17
C ALA A 177 2.07 12.70 -11.02
N ALA A 178 0.79 12.57 -10.68
CA ALA A 178 0.33 11.58 -9.71
C ALA A 178 0.58 10.16 -10.25
N GLY A 179 1.10 9.27 -9.40
CA GLY A 179 0.96 7.84 -9.66
C GLY A 179 -0.50 7.44 -9.50
N THR A 180 -1.03 6.64 -10.43
CA THR A 180 -2.39 6.10 -10.32
C THR A 180 -2.35 4.59 -10.09
N LEU A 181 -3.28 4.12 -9.25
CA LEU A 181 -3.60 2.70 -9.14
C LEU A 181 -5.06 2.51 -9.52
N ASP A 182 -5.25 1.83 -10.65
CA ASP A 182 -6.55 1.44 -11.16
C ASP A 182 -6.78 -0.03 -10.84
N VAL A 183 -7.94 -0.35 -10.29
CA VAL A 183 -8.34 -1.71 -9.93
C VAL A 183 -9.52 -2.11 -10.81
N ALA A 184 -9.35 -3.14 -11.65
CA ALA A 184 -10.41 -3.62 -12.52
C ALA A 184 -11.54 -4.33 -11.75
N GLY A 185 -11.23 -4.87 -10.57
CA GLY A 185 -12.18 -5.48 -9.65
C GLY A 185 -12.74 -4.50 -8.61
N ALA A 186 -13.31 -5.05 -7.54
CA ALA A 186 -13.74 -4.27 -6.39
C ALA A 186 -12.56 -3.95 -5.46
N ALA A 187 -12.63 -2.82 -4.76
CA ALA A 187 -11.67 -2.43 -3.74
C ALA A 187 -12.35 -2.28 -2.38
N ASP A 188 -12.05 -3.17 -1.43
CA ASP A 188 -12.42 -3.00 -0.03
C ASP A 188 -11.26 -2.35 0.73
N LEU A 189 -11.43 -1.07 1.06
CA LEU A 189 -10.48 -0.25 1.82
C LEU A 189 -10.87 -0.15 3.30
N THR A 190 -11.69 -1.07 3.81
CA THR A 190 -12.15 -1.04 5.20
C THR A 190 -10.97 -1.16 6.17
N GLY A 191 -10.76 -0.12 6.99
CA GLY A 191 -9.67 -0.07 7.98
C GLY A 191 -8.31 0.30 7.40
N THR A 192 -8.25 0.67 6.13
CA THR A 192 -7.04 1.18 5.47
C THR A 192 -6.80 2.64 5.83
N THR A 193 -5.54 2.99 6.10
CA THR A 193 -5.11 4.38 6.13
C THR A 193 -4.72 4.80 4.71
N ILE A 194 -5.32 5.86 4.19
CA ILE A 194 -4.88 6.47 2.93
C ILE A 194 -3.87 7.55 3.26
N ASN A 195 -2.68 7.47 2.67
CA ASN A 195 -1.64 8.49 2.81
C ASN A 195 -1.31 9.09 1.44
N LEU A 196 -1.20 10.40 1.39
CA LEU A 196 -0.78 11.11 0.20
C LEU A 196 0.62 11.67 0.45
N ASP A 197 1.53 11.43 -0.48
CA ASP A 197 2.89 11.97 -0.43
C ASP A 197 3.12 12.88 -1.63
N TYR A 198 3.05 14.19 -1.41
CA TYR A 198 3.26 15.22 -2.44
C TYR A 198 4.68 15.83 -2.39
N SER A 199 5.58 15.26 -1.57
CA SER A 199 6.93 15.80 -1.35
C SER A 199 7.82 15.83 -2.60
N ALA A 200 7.39 15.14 -3.68
CA ALA A 200 8.10 15.02 -4.94
C ALA A 200 7.91 16.20 -5.92
N GLY A 201 7.31 17.33 -5.48
CA GLY A 201 7.55 18.64 -6.11
C GLY A 201 6.38 19.31 -6.83
N ILE A 202 5.13 18.95 -6.53
CA ILE A 202 3.98 19.80 -6.89
C ILE A 202 3.67 20.71 -5.71
N ALA A 203 4.06 21.99 -5.80
CA ALA A 203 3.47 23.03 -4.98
C ALA A 203 2.01 23.24 -5.43
N SER A 204 1.11 22.36 -4.97
CA SER A 204 -0.30 22.41 -5.35
C SER A 204 -0.92 23.73 -4.88
N GLN A 205 -2.07 24.08 -5.42
CA GLN A 205 -2.84 25.27 -5.10
C GLN A 205 -4.19 24.87 -4.51
N THR A 206 -4.76 25.75 -3.69
CA THR A 206 -6.12 25.54 -3.19
C THR A 206 -7.08 25.46 -4.38
N GLY A 207 -7.81 24.36 -4.47
CA GLY A 207 -8.71 24.01 -5.56
C GLY A 207 -8.16 22.96 -6.53
N ASP A 208 -6.87 22.62 -6.45
CA ASP A 208 -6.31 21.54 -7.28
C ASP A 208 -6.89 20.19 -6.87
N SER A 209 -7.25 19.37 -7.86
CA SER A 209 -7.89 18.06 -7.65
C SER A 209 -7.18 16.97 -8.43
N TYR A 210 -6.96 15.82 -7.80
CA TYR A 210 -6.31 14.66 -8.40
C TYR A 210 -7.15 13.41 -8.16
N GLN A 211 -7.37 12.63 -9.23
CA GLN A 211 -7.76 11.23 -9.05
C GLN A 211 -6.56 10.52 -8.43
N ILE A 212 -6.79 9.89 -7.30
CA ILE A 212 -5.75 9.13 -6.61
C ILE A 212 -5.98 7.65 -6.83
N PHE A 213 -7.22 7.17 -6.77
CA PHE A 213 -7.48 5.73 -6.84
C PHE A 213 -8.80 5.45 -7.55
N GLN A 214 -8.83 4.38 -8.35
CA GLN A 214 -10.05 3.91 -9.01
C GLN A 214 -10.24 2.41 -8.82
N ALA A 215 -11.50 1.97 -8.64
CA ALA A 215 -11.88 0.58 -8.67
C ALA A 215 -13.20 0.38 -9.43
N ASP A 216 -13.15 -0.26 -10.60
CA ASP A 216 -14.29 -0.45 -11.51
C ASP A 216 -15.40 -1.30 -10.88
N GLY A 217 -15.05 -2.24 -9.99
CA GLY A 217 -15.99 -3.03 -9.20
C GLY A 217 -16.61 -2.28 -8.02
N GLY A 218 -16.19 -1.03 -7.80
CA GLY A 218 -16.61 -0.15 -6.71
C GLY A 218 -15.67 -0.18 -5.51
N ILE A 219 -15.75 0.89 -4.72
CA ILE A 219 -14.96 1.10 -3.51
C ILE A 219 -15.86 0.97 -2.28
N THR A 220 -15.44 0.14 -1.32
CA THR A 220 -16.07 0.05 0.00
C THR A 220 -15.08 0.41 1.10
N GLY A 221 -15.62 0.76 2.28
CA GLY A 221 -14.83 1.12 3.45
C GLY A 221 -15.02 2.56 3.90
N ALA A 222 -14.35 2.91 4.99
CA ALA A 222 -14.30 4.27 5.51
C ALA A 222 -12.89 4.81 5.29
N PHE A 223 -12.77 5.92 4.58
CA PHE A 223 -11.53 6.66 4.36
C PHE A 223 -11.58 7.99 5.13
N PRO A 224 -10.43 8.56 5.51
CA PRO A 224 -10.41 9.91 6.09
C PRO A 224 -11.01 10.87 5.06
N THR A 225 -11.99 11.68 5.46
CA THR A 225 -12.55 12.72 4.57
C THR A 225 -11.61 13.89 4.41
N ILE A 226 -10.66 14.06 5.35
CA ILE A 226 -9.65 15.11 5.34
C ILE A 226 -8.28 14.49 5.66
N ALA A 227 -7.25 14.84 4.90
CA ALA A 227 -5.85 14.49 5.14
C ALA A 227 -4.96 15.73 5.00
N ALA A 228 -3.76 15.76 5.60
CA ALA A 228 -2.76 16.78 5.27
C ALA A 228 -1.53 16.11 4.73
N ALA A 229 -0.99 16.75 3.70
CA ALA A 229 0.18 16.34 2.97
C ALA A 229 0.76 17.57 2.29
N ASP A 230 2.08 17.74 2.37
CA ASP A 230 2.82 18.85 1.74
C ASP A 230 2.21 20.23 2.07
N GLY A 231 1.84 20.41 3.35
CA GLY A 231 1.46 21.71 3.92
C GLY A 231 0.05 22.11 3.61
N ARG A 232 -0.69 21.19 3.01
CA ARG A 232 -2.06 21.42 2.60
C ARG A 232 -3.00 20.48 3.28
N ILE A 233 -4.20 21.01 3.49
CA ILE A 233 -5.36 20.22 3.88
C ILE A 233 -6.06 19.79 2.60
N TRP A 234 -6.29 18.48 2.48
CA TRP A 234 -6.90 17.81 1.35
C TRP A 234 -8.24 17.23 1.76
N ASP A 235 -9.28 17.49 0.97
CA ASP A 235 -10.55 16.79 1.03
C ASP A 235 -10.49 15.54 0.17
N ILE A 236 -10.75 14.38 0.76
CA ILE A 236 -10.80 13.09 0.07
C ILE A 236 -12.26 12.69 -0.06
N THR A 237 -12.74 12.72 -1.31
CA THR A 237 -14.13 12.41 -1.63
C THR A 237 -14.20 11.23 -2.60
N LEU A 238 -15.13 10.32 -2.32
CA LEU A 238 -15.57 9.32 -3.29
C LEU A 238 -16.53 9.97 -4.30
N SER A 239 -16.07 10.07 -5.54
CA SER A 239 -16.88 10.46 -6.68
C SER A 239 -17.58 9.23 -7.26
N GLY A 240 -18.91 9.24 -7.28
CA GLY A 240 -19.68 8.08 -7.73
C GLY A 240 -19.58 6.92 -6.73
N THR A 241 -19.09 5.77 -7.20
CA THR A 241 -18.91 4.57 -6.36
C THR A 241 -17.53 3.94 -6.52
N ASP A 242 -16.67 4.51 -7.35
CA ASP A 242 -15.51 3.85 -7.95
C ASP A 242 -14.26 4.74 -8.01
N THR A 243 -14.34 6.04 -7.76
CA THR A 243 -13.17 6.93 -7.86
C THR A 243 -12.96 7.76 -6.61
N LEU A 244 -11.77 7.69 -6.01
CA LEU A 244 -11.33 8.61 -4.96
C LEU A 244 -10.61 9.82 -5.57
N ILE A 245 -11.04 11.01 -5.17
CA ILE A 245 -10.49 12.29 -5.59
C ILE A 245 -9.98 13.03 -4.35
N ALA A 246 -8.72 13.46 -4.40
CA ALA A 246 -8.14 14.36 -3.42
C ALA A 246 -8.18 15.80 -3.96
N THR A 247 -8.78 16.73 -3.20
CA THR A 247 -8.87 18.15 -3.55
C THR A 247 -8.19 19.01 -2.49
N ALA A 248 -7.23 19.84 -2.86
CA ALA A 248 -6.56 20.76 -1.95
C ALA A 248 -7.54 21.87 -1.53
N ILE A 249 -7.81 22.03 -0.24
CA ILE A 249 -8.79 22.99 0.28
C ILE A 249 -8.18 24.12 1.11
N GLY A 250 -6.93 23.98 1.56
CA GLY A 250 -6.28 24.98 2.42
C GLY A 250 -4.81 24.67 2.67
N VAL A 251 -4.19 25.48 3.52
CA VAL A 251 -2.82 25.32 4.04
C VAL A 251 -2.94 25.02 5.53
N ALA A 252 -2.07 24.17 6.07
CA ALA A 252 -1.99 23.96 7.52
C ALA A 252 -1.46 25.25 8.17
N ALA A 253 -2.25 25.85 9.07
CA ALA A 253 -1.96 27.19 9.57
C ALA A 253 -0.70 27.21 10.47
N ALA A 254 -0.40 26.09 11.11
CA ALA A 254 0.76 25.90 11.99
C ALA A 254 2.02 25.33 11.28
N ASP A 255 2.03 25.21 9.95
CA ASP A 255 3.22 24.78 9.18
C ASP A 255 4.09 26.00 8.87
N PHE A 256 4.98 26.34 9.79
CA PHE A 256 5.76 27.58 9.73
C PHE A 256 7.04 27.44 8.90
N ASN A 257 7.57 26.22 8.76
CA ASN A 257 8.73 25.97 7.91
C ASN A 257 8.34 25.68 6.44
N GLY A 258 7.05 25.44 6.17
CA GLY A 258 6.52 25.14 4.85
C GLY A 258 6.96 23.78 4.30
N ASP A 259 7.38 22.86 5.18
CA ASP A 259 7.77 21.48 4.83
C ASP A 259 6.57 20.53 4.74
N GLY A 260 5.44 21.02 5.19
CA GLY A 260 4.18 20.41 4.96
C GLY A 260 3.62 19.53 6.06
N ILE A 261 4.34 19.43 7.18
CA ILE A 261 3.96 18.62 8.32
C ILE A 261 4.14 19.48 9.56
N VAL A 262 3.05 19.80 10.25
CA VAL A 262 3.17 20.45 11.57
C VAL A 262 3.81 19.46 12.54
N ASN A 263 5.07 19.69 12.92
CA ASN A 263 5.85 18.77 13.74
C ASN A 263 6.69 19.50 14.79
N ASP A 264 7.66 18.81 15.40
CA ASP A 264 8.55 19.39 16.39
C ASP A 264 9.35 20.60 15.84
N ILE A 265 9.59 20.67 14.53
CA ILE A 265 10.26 21.80 13.89
C ILE A 265 9.37 23.06 13.95
N ASP A 266 8.08 22.94 13.64
CA ASP A 266 7.14 24.05 13.74
C ASP A 266 6.89 24.47 15.18
N LEU A 267 6.82 23.48 16.08
CA LEU A 267 6.75 23.75 17.52
C LEU A 267 7.98 24.54 18.01
N ASN A 268 9.17 24.22 17.51
CA ASN A 268 10.39 24.98 17.84
C ASN A 268 10.37 26.40 17.22
N ILE A 269 9.74 26.59 16.05
CA ILE A 269 9.54 27.91 15.46
C ILE A 269 8.61 28.73 16.35
N TRP A 270 7.48 28.18 16.77
CA TRP A 270 6.58 28.83 17.71
C TRP A 270 7.28 29.18 19.04
N ASP A 271 7.97 28.21 19.66
CA ASP A 271 8.65 28.41 20.96
C ASP A 271 9.72 29.52 20.87
N SER A 272 10.45 29.59 19.76
CA SER A 272 11.47 30.61 19.52
C SER A 272 10.89 32.02 19.35
N ASN A 273 9.62 32.14 18.97
CA ASN A 273 8.95 33.41 18.73
C ASN A 273 7.89 33.72 19.81
N TYR A 274 7.73 32.89 20.83
CA TYR A 274 6.73 33.07 21.88
C TYR A 274 6.79 34.46 22.53
N GLY A 275 5.65 35.14 22.55
CA GLY A 275 5.48 36.51 23.06
C GLY A 275 5.90 37.60 22.07
N MET A 276 6.25 37.27 20.82
CA MET A 276 6.41 38.26 19.75
C MET A 276 5.05 38.82 19.35
N THR A 277 5.02 40.12 19.06
CA THR A 277 3.84 40.83 18.55
C THR A 277 4.23 41.67 17.35
N GLY A 278 3.38 41.80 16.34
CA GLY A 278 3.73 42.53 15.13
C GLY A 278 2.60 42.64 14.12
N THR A 279 2.97 42.96 12.89
CA THR A 279 2.06 42.84 11.74
C THR A 279 2.34 41.51 11.07
N PRO A 280 1.34 40.62 10.91
CA PRO A 280 1.50 39.35 10.20
C PRO A 280 2.11 39.52 8.79
N PRO A 281 2.84 38.52 8.27
CA PRO A 281 3.10 37.21 8.89
C PRO A 281 4.22 37.25 9.94
N ILE A 282 3.98 36.64 11.11
CA ILE A 282 4.98 36.43 12.16
C ILE A 282 5.23 34.91 12.24
N PRO A 283 6.49 34.43 12.19
CA PRO A 283 6.75 33.01 12.42
C PRO A 283 6.26 32.60 13.81
N GLY A 284 5.41 31.58 13.90
CA GLY A 284 4.78 31.16 15.16
C GLY A 284 3.32 31.64 15.33
N ASP A 285 2.84 32.61 14.55
CA ASP A 285 1.47 33.15 14.59
C ASP A 285 0.57 32.32 13.66
N ALA A 286 0.00 31.24 14.19
CA ALA A 286 -0.82 30.29 13.46
C ALA A 286 -2.25 30.79 13.26
N ASP A 287 -2.79 31.60 14.17
CA ASP A 287 -4.16 32.12 14.03
C ASP A 287 -4.24 33.44 13.24
N GLY A 288 -3.09 34.08 13.02
CA GLY A 288 -2.91 35.27 12.20
C GLY A 288 -3.34 36.57 12.89
N ASP A 289 -3.46 36.58 14.22
CA ASP A 289 -3.97 37.72 14.97
C ASP A 289 -2.92 38.80 15.29
N GLY A 290 -1.65 38.50 15.02
CA GLY A 290 -0.53 39.42 15.17
C GLY A 290 0.24 39.30 16.49
N ASP A 291 0.01 38.26 17.28
CA ASP A 291 0.95 37.80 18.30
C ASP A 291 1.29 36.30 18.20
N VAL A 292 2.22 35.84 19.03
CA VAL A 292 2.66 34.44 19.09
C VAL A 292 2.46 33.96 20.52
N ASP A 293 1.40 33.23 20.78
CA ASP A 293 0.96 32.93 22.14
C ASP A 293 0.39 31.49 22.32
N GLY A 294 -0.39 31.28 23.39
CA GLY A 294 -0.95 29.97 23.70
C GLY A 294 -2.08 29.53 22.76
N ASP A 295 -2.76 30.46 22.10
CA ASP A 295 -3.84 30.16 21.15
C ASP A 295 -3.26 29.58 19.85
N ASP A 296 -2.09 30.04 19.40
CA ASP A 296 -1.33 29.41 18.31
C ASP A 296 -0.93 27.97 18.65
N PHE A 297 -0.49 27.75 19.89
CA PHE A 297 -0.08 26.43 20.34
C PHE A 297 -1.24 25.43 20.30
N LEU A 298 -2.48 25.87 20.51
CA LEU A 298 -3.66 25.01 20.35
C LEU A 298 -3.87 24.59 18.89
N ILE A 299 -3.54 25.47 17.93
CA ILE A 299 -3.58 25.13 16.50
C ILE A 299 -2.46 24.14 16.18
N ILE A 300 -1.23 24.37 16.66
CA ILE A 300 -0.12 23.42 16.51
C ILE A 300 -0.51 22.04 17.07
N GLN A 301 -1.12 21.98 18.26
CA GLN A 301 -1.58 20.73 18.85
C GLN A 301 -2.68 20.04 18.02
N GLY A 302 -3.57 20.82 17.41
CA GLY A 302 -4.63 20.32 16.55
C GLY A 302 -4.10 19.73 15.24
N ASP A 303 -3.07 20.37 14.67
CA ASP A 303 -2.48 20.01 13.38
C ASP A 303 -1.23 19.11 13.52
N PHE A 304 -0.79 18.81 14.74
CA PHE A 304 0.46 18.06 15.00
C PHE A 304 0.44 16.67 14.37
N GLY A 305 1.36 16.43 13.44
CA GLY A 305 1.44 15.19 12.65
C GLY A 305 0.48 15.14 11.45
N GLY A 306 -0.11 16.27 11.05
CA GLY A 306 -1.16 16.36 10.03
C GLY A 306 -2.55 16.61 10.67
N PRO A 307 -3.63 16.75 9.87
CA PRO A 307 -4.93 16.98 10.46
C PRO A 307 -5.28 15.76 11.32
N PRO A 308 -6.06 15.95 12.38
CA PRO A 308 -6.40 14.85 13.24
C PRO A 308 -7.02 13.74 12.39
N SER A 309 -6.41 12.55 12.40
CA SER A 309 -7.07 11.35 11.92
C SER A 309 -8.41 11.29 12.64
N ILE A 310 -9.48 11.59 11.93
CA ILE A 310 -10.81 11.53 12.50
C ILE A 310 -11.01 10.06 12.84
N VAL A 311 -10.91 9.72 14.12
CA VAL A 311 -11.31 8.42 14.62
C VAL A 311 -12.80 8.36 14.35
N VAL A 312 -13.19 7.80 13.21
CA VAL A 312 -14.57 7.41 12.96
C VAL A 312 -14.84 6.35 14.01
N ALA A 313 -15.53 6.74 15.08
CA ALA A 313 -16.11 5.77 16.00
C ALA A 313 -16.93 4.84 15.12
N ALA A 314 -16.49 3.59 14.99
CA ALA A 314 -17.23 2.57 14.27
C ALA A 314 -18.66 2.64 14.79
N VAL A 315 -19.60 2.98 13.92
CA VAL A 315 -21.01 2.87 14.24
C VAL A 315 -21.26 1.37 14.31
N ALA A 316 -21.06 0.79 15.49
CA ALA A 316 -21.49 -0.56 15.76
C ALA A 316 -22.95 -0.60 15.36
N ALA A 317 -23.28 -1.42 14.36
CA ALA A 317 -24.65 -1.63 13.94
C ALA A 317 -25.44 -1.98 15.22
N VAL A 318 -26.27 -1.04 15.68
CA VAL A 318 -27.11 -1.26 16.85
C VAL A 318 -28.04 -2.40 16.45
N PRO A 319 -27.95 -3.58 17.10
CA PRO A 319 -28.85 -4.66 16.77
C PRO A 319 -30.27 -4.14 16.95
N GLU A 320 -31.10 -4.26 15.91
CA GLU A 320 -32.47 -3.78 15.97
C GLU A 320 -33.12 -4.34 17.24
N PRO A 321 -33.71 -3.48 18.09
CA PRO A 321 -34.16 -3.89 19.39
C PRO A 321 -35.19 -5.01 19.19
N SER A 322 -35.06 -6.08 19.98
CA SER A 322 -35.93 -7.28 20.04
C SER A 322 -37.41 -6.99 20.34
N THR A 323 -37.86 -5.76 20.14
CA THR A 323 -39.22 -5.26 20.10
C THR A 323 -40.14 -6.04 19.17
N LEU A 324 -39.66 -6.58 18.04
CA LEU A 324 -40.45 -7.49 17.20
C LEU A 324 -40.73 -8.84 17.91
N LEU A 325 -39.79 -9.31 18.72
CA LEU A 325 -39.94 -10.50 19.54
C LEU A 325 -40.87 -10.26 20.75
N LEU A 326 -40.86 -9.04 21.29
CA LEU A 326 -41.81 -8.64 22.34
C LEU A 326 -43.24 -8.40 21.79
N ALA A 327 -43.36 -7.83 20.58
CA ALA A 327 -44.64 -7.61 19.92
C ALA A 327 -45.33 -8.94 19.57
N SER A 328 -44.58 -9.92 19.07
CA SER A 328 -45.12 -11.26 18.76
C SER A 328 -45.61 -12.02 20.00
N LEU A 329 -44.97 -11.84 21.17
CA LEU A 329 -45.44 -12.43 22.44
C LEU A 329 -46.76 -11.79 22.94
N ILE A 330 -46.98 -10.50 22.68
CA ILE A 330 -48.23 -9.81 23.05
C ILE A 330 -49.40 -10.24 22.16
N PHE A 331 -49.17 -10.41 20.85
CA PHE A 331 -50.20 -10.93 19.94
C PHE A 331 -50.53 -12.41 20.17
N GLY A 332 -49.55 -13.24 20.57
CA GLY A 332 -49.78 -14.65 20.91
C GLY A 332 -50.66 -14.86 22.15
N CYS A 333 -50.53 -14.00 23.17
CA CYS A 333 -51.33 -14.08 24.40
C CYS A 333 -52.79 -13.61 24.20
N CYS A 334 -53.04 -12.73 23.23
CA CYS A 334 -54.39 -12.24 22.93
C CYS A 334 -55.24 -13.23 22.11
N ILE A 335 -54.61 -14.17 21.38
CA ILE A 335 -55.33 -15.14 20.53
C ILE A 335 -55.79 -16.38 21.31
N THR A 336 -55.15 -16.73 22.42
CA THR A 336 -55.52 -17.91 23.24
C THR A 336 -56.72 -17.69 24.17
N ARG A 337 -57.27 -16.46 24.23
CA ARG A 337 -58.43 -16.14 25.09
C ARG A 337 -59.80 -16.23 24.39
N ARG A 338 -59.86 -16.78 23.18
CA ARG A 338 -61.11 -16.92 22.37
C ARG A 338 -61.42 -18.36 21.94
N LEU A 339 -61.06 -19.34 22.76
CA LEU A 339 -61.52 -20.73 22.64
C LEU A 339 -61.88 -21.25 24.04
N ASN A 340 -63.11 -20.95 24.48
CA ASN A 340 -63.94 -21.70 25.44
C ASN A 340 -65.33 -21.08 25.48
#